data_AF-A0A954SEJ5-F1
#
_entry.id   AF-A0A954SEJ5-F1
#
_cell.length_a   1.000
_cell.length_b   1.000
_cell.length_c   1.000
_cell.angle_alpha   90.00
_cell.angle_beta   90.00
_cell.angle_gamma   90.00
#
_symmetry.space_group_name_H-M   'P 1'
#
loop_
_entity.id
_entity.type
_entity.pdbx_description
1 polymer ?
#
loop_
_entity_poly.entity_id
_entity_poly.type
_entity_poly.pdbx_seq_one_letter_code
_entity_poly.pdbx_strand_id
1 'polypeptide(L)'
;MKKDVFNEWLRRRVEFSRKVTIGGCAAMAALSVVLFIVQGGILFVLLRWGYGLSIALLALVGIFGGMGVFTWMTAPRTLRDEEHTVSIDGRDVAIRIAPTMASAWTFALGSLDSDQSIPERIFGMAMLVPRMAWTSLYVFKRIEQIQQIDVPECGKVLRMVLKKAERVEVADIADKFTSMDLPGILRQVSLIDGVVFLTRHGVGISLANRFRDDLEKQISDISDEPPTSPFDQ
;
A
#
# COMPACT_ATOMS: atom_id res chain seq x y z
N MET A 1 3.92 25.09 16.18
CA MET A 1 3.19 23.86 16.63
C MET A 1 4.04 23.10 17.64
N LYS A 2 3.48 22.73 18.80
CA LYS A 2 4.17 21.95 19.83
C LYS A 2 4.44 20.53 19.30
N LYS A 3 5.61 19.97 19.64
CA LYS A 3 6.06 18.64 19.18
C LYS A 3 5.03 17.55 19.52
N ASP A 4 4.46 17.62 20.72
CA ASP A 4 3.61 16.56 21.25
C ASP A 4 2.26 16.52 20.54
N VAL A 5 1.68 17.69 20.22
CA VAL A 5 0.43 17.80 19.46
C VAL A 5 0.58 17.21 18.06
N PHE A 6 1.69 17.49 17.38
CA PHE A 6 1.95 16.94 16.05
C PHE A 6 2.16 15.42 16.08
N ASN A 7 2.90 14.92 17.08
CA ASN A 7 3.15 13.49 17.21
C ASN A 7 1.85 12.72 17.50
N GLU A 8 0.96 13.30 18.32
CA GLU A 8 -0.35 12.69 18.61
C GLU A 8 -1.26 12.71 17.38
N TRP A 9 -1.30 13.82 16.65
CA TRP A 9 -1.97 13.90 15.34
C TRP A 9 -1.45 12.83 14.37
N LEU A 10 -0.12 12.71 14.26
CA LEU A 10 0.52 11.74 13.37
C LEU A 10 0.19 10.30 13.76
N ARG A 11 0.17 9.99 15.07
CA ARG A 11 -0.23 8.67 15.58
C ARG A 11 -1.66 8.34 15.16
N ARG A 12 -2.62 9.26 15.35
CA ARG A 12 -4.01 9.07 14.91
C ARG A 12 -4.11 8.86 13.40
N ARG A 13 -3.33 9.61 12.62
CA ARG A 13 -3.29 9.46 11.15
C ARG A 13 -2.74 8.09 10.74
N VAL A 14 -1.68 7.62 11.37
CA VAL A 14 -1.11 6.28 11.13
C VAL A 14 -2.13 5.20 11.49
N GLU A 15 -2.85 5.35 12.62
CA GLU A 15 -3.90 4.41 13.00
C GLU A 15 -5.08 4.41 12.01
N PHE A 16 -5.48 5.58 11.52
CA PHE A 16 -6.49 5.69 10.46
C PHE A 16 -6.04 5.01 9.17
N SER A 17 -4.81 5.27 8.72
CA SER A 17 -4.22 4.62 7.54
C SER A 17 -4.17 3.10 7.70
N ARG A 18 -3.85 2.61 8.90
CA ARG A 18 -3.92 1.18 9.24
C ARG A 18 -5.34 0.63 9.10
N LYS A 19 -6.36 1.30 9.64
CA LYS A 19 -7.77 0.88 9.52
C LYS A 19 -8.23 0.84 8.07
N VAL A 20 -7.88 1.84 7.27
CA VAL A 20 -8.18 1.88 5.83
C VAL A 20 -7.47 0.74 5.09
N THR A 21 -6.21 0.46 5.42
CA THR A 21 -5.42 -0.63 4.82
C THR A 21 -6.02 -2.00 5.17
N ILE A 22 -6.43 -2.22 6.43
CA ILE A 22 -7.17 -3.42 6.86
C ILE A 22 -8.47 -3.56 6.06
N GLY A 23 -9.24 -2.46 5.93
CA GLY A 23 -10.47 -2.45 5.14
C GLY A 23 -10.22 -2.82 3.67
N GLY A 24 -9.19 -2.25 3.06
CA GLY A 24 -8.77 -2.59 1.69
C GLY A 24 -8.34 -4.04 1.53
N CYS A 25 -7.59 -4.58 2.50
CA CYS A 25 -7.19 -5.99 2.53
C CYS A 25 -8.41 -6.92 2.63
N ALA A 26 -9.34 -6.60 3.53
CA ALA A 26 -10.57 -7.37 3.72
C ALA A 26 -11.45 -7.32 2.45
N ALA A 27 -11.55 -6.15 1.80
CA ALA A 27 -12.27 -6.00 0.55
C ALA A 27 -11.65 -6.84 -0.58
N MET A 28 -10.32 -6.84 -0.74
CA MET A 28 -9.62 -7.69 -1.71
C MET A 28 -9.87 -9.18 -1.43
N ALA A 29 -9.77 -9.60 -0.17
CA ALA A 29 -10.02 -10.99 0.23
C ALA A 29 -11.48 -11.40 -0.06
N ALA A 30 -12.45 -10.58 0.35
CA ALA A 30 -13.87 -10.84 0.09
C ALA A 30 -14.17 -10.92 -1.42
N LEU A 31 -13.64 -9.99 -2.20
CA LEU A 31 -13.78 -9.98 -3.65
C LEU A 31 -13.15 -11.22 -4.30
N SER A 32 -11.98 -11.65 -3.82
CA SER A 32 -11.33 -12.87 -4.31
C SER A 32 -12.18 -14.13 -4.08
N VAL A 33 -12.88 -14.22 -2.93
CA VAL A 33 -13.78 -15.34 -2.63
C VAL A 33 -15.02 -15.30 -3.53
N VAL A 34 -15.63 -14.14 -3.71
CA VAL A 34 -16.80 -13.98 -4.60
C VAL A 34 -16.43 -14.40 -6.03
N LEU A 35 -15.29 -13.92 -6.54
CA LEU A 35 -14.82 -14.25 -7.87
C LEU A 35 -14.45 -15.73 -8.00
N PHE A 36 -13.85 -16.34 -6.96
CA PHE A 36 -13.59 -17.77 -6.94
C PHE A 36 -14.87 -18.59 -7.07
N ILE A 37 -15.93 -18.21 -6.34
CA ILE A 37 -17.24 -18.88 -6.41
C ILE A 37 -17.86 -18.72 -7.80
N VAL A 38 -17.84 -17.52 -8.37
CA VAL A 38 -18.41 -17.24 -9.70
C VAL A 38 -17.64 -17.99 -10.79
N GLN A 39 -16.32 -17.83 -10.85
CA GLN A 39 -15.48 -18.47 -11.85
C GLN A 39 -15.49 -20.00 -11.71
N GLY A 40 -15.38 -20.50 -10.48
CA GLY A 40 -15.43 -21.92 -10.18
C GLY A 40 -16.80 -22.53 -10.48
N GLY A 41 -17.89 -21.82 -10.18
CA GLY A 41 -19.25 -22.24 -10.49
C GLY A 41 -19.52 -22.32 -11.98
N ILE A 42 -19.10 -21.33 -12.76
CA ILE A 42 -19.22 -21.34 -14.22
C ILE A 42 -18.44 -22.52 -14.81
N LEU A 43 -17.16 -22.68 -14.43
CA LEU A 43 -16.34 -23.80 -14.88
C LEU A 43 -16.92 -25.15 -14.48
N PHE A 44 -17.45 -25.26 -13.25
CA PHE A 44 -18.10 -26.48 -12.75
C PHE A 44 -19.29 -26.88 -13.60
N VAL A 45 -20.20 -25.94 -13.90
CA VAL A 45 -21.40 -26.22 -14.71
C VAL A 45 -21.01 -26.66 -16.12
N LEU A 46 -20.06 -25.96 -16.76
CA LEU A 46 -19.59 -26.30 -18.10
C LEU A 46 -18.95 -27.69 -18.15
N LEU A 47 -18.05 -27.99 -17.21
CA LEU A 47 -17.35 -29.28 -17.17
C LEU A 47 -18.29 -30.42 -16.77
N ARG A 48 -19.21 -30.18 -15.83
CA ARG A 48 -20.21 -31.17 -15.43
C ARG A 48 -21.11 -31.54 -16.59
N TRP A 49 -21.51 -30.58 -17.41
CA TRP A 49 -22.38 -30.83 -18.56
C TRP A 49 -21.68 -31.62 -19.66
N GLY A 50 -20.40 -31.33 -19.93
CA GLY A 50 -19.64 -32.01 -20.99
C GLY A 50 -19.04 -33.36 -20.60
N TYR A 51 -18.61 -33.53 -19.34
CA TYR A 51 -17.71 -34.61 -18.93
C TYR A 51 -18.17 -35.37 -17.66
N GLY A 52 -19.29 -34.95 -17.06
CA GLY A 52 -19.80 -35.54 -15.83
C GLY A 52 -19.11 -35.01 -14.56
N LEU A 53 -19.63 -35.43 -13.39
CA LEU A 53 -19.28 -34.84 -12.10
C LEU A 53 -17.82 -35.08 -11.69
N SER A 54 -17.32 -36.31 -11.82
CA SER A 54 -15.99 -36.69 -11.33
C SER A 54 -14.88 -35.95 -12.07
N ILE A 55 -14.99 -35.85 -13.40
CA ILE A 55 -14.03 -35.13 -14.24
C ILE A 55 -14.09 -33.63 -13.95
N ALA A 56 -15.30 -33.07 -13.77
CA ALA A 56 -15.47 -31.66 -13.45
C ALA A 56 -14.77 -31.24 -12.15
N LEU A 57 -14.91 -32.03 -11.08
CA LEU A 57 -14.24 -31.76 -9.80
C LEU A 57 -12.72 -31.87 -9.92
N LEU A 58 -12.22 -32.93 -10.57
CA LEU A 58 -10.77 -33.12 -10.75
C LEU A 58 -10.15 -32.01 -11.60
N ALA A 59 -10.82 -31.61 -12.68
CA ALA A 59 -10.38 -30.51 -13.53
C ALA A 59 -10.39 -29.16 -12.79
N LEU A 60 -11.39 -28.86 -11.96
CA LEU A 60 -11.39 -27.65 -11.14
C LEU A 60 -10.21 -27.59 -10.18
N VAL A 61 -9.95 -28.69 -9.47
CA VAL A 61 -8.80 -28.78 -8.55
C VAL A 61 -7.49 -28.61 -9.34
N GLY A 62 -7.37 -29.24 -10.51
CA GLY A 62 -6.21 -29.09 -11.38
C GLY A 62 -6.01 -27.67 -11.89
N ILE A 63 -7.08 -27.00 -12.34
CA ILE A 63 -7.04 -25.63 -12.85
C ILE A 63 -6.68 -24.65 -11.74
N PHE A 64 -7.46 -24.61 -10.65
CA PHE A 64 -7.20 -23.66 -9.55
C PHE A 64 -5.89 -23.97 -8.82
N GLY A 65 -5.56 -25.25 -8.62
CA GLY A 65 -4.27 -25.66 -8.06
C GLY A 65 -3.10 -25.24 -8.94
N GLY A 66 -3.19 -25.51 -10.25
CA GLY A 66 -2.18 -25.11 -11.23
C GLY A 66 -2.01 -23.60 -11.31
N MET A 67 -3.11 -22.84 -11.29
CA MET A 67 -3.08 -21.37 -11.28
C MET A 67 -2.50 -20.81 -9.97
N GLY A 68 -2.81 -21.44 -8.83
CA GLY A 68 -2.22 -21.09 -7.54
C GLY A 68 -0.71 -21.29 -7.53
N VAL A 69 -0.23 -22.44 -8.00
CA VAL A 69 1.21 -22.75 -8.14
C VAL A 69 1.88 -21.79 -9.12
N PHE A 70 1.27 -21.56 -10.28
CA PHE A 70 1.80 -20.62 -11.28
C PHE A 70 1.91 -19.21 -10.69
N THR A 71 0.87 -18.75 -9.99
CA THR A 71 0.89 -17.44 -9.32
C THR A 71 1.97 -17.40 -8.25
N TRP A 72 2.13 -18.46 -7.46
CA TRP A 72 3.19 -18.52 -6.44
C TRP A 72 4.60 -18.45 -7.05
N MET A 73 4.82 -19.10 -8.20
CA MET A 73 6.11 -19.10 -8.90
C MET A 73 6.41 -17.77 -9.62
N THR A 74 5.39 -17.14 -10.19
CA THR A 74 5.54 -15.94 -11.02
C THR A 74 5.33 -14.64 -10.26
N ALA A 75 4.56 -14.67 -9.17
CA ALA A 75 4.29 -13.47 -8.41
C ALA A 75 5.57 -13.02 -7.67
N PRO A 76 5.92 -11.73 -7.77
CA PRO A 76 7.08 -11.20 -7.08
C PRO A 76 6.86 -11.34 -5.58
N ARG A 77 7.85 -11.87 -4.83
CA ARG A 77 7.78 -12.16 -3.36
C ARG A 77 7.49 -10.92 -2.48
N THR A 78 7.63 -9.74 -3.06
CA THR A 78 7.27 -8.44 -2.50
C THR A 78 6.81 -7.57 -3.67
N LEU A 79 5.79 -6.74 -3.49
CA LEU A 79 5.60 -5.61 -4.40
C LEU A 79 6.92 -4.82 -4.39
N ARG A 80 7.59 -4.71 -5.55
CA ARG A 80 8.93 -4.10 -5.64
C ARG A 80 8.87 -2.73 -4.99
N ASP A 81 9.64 -2.55 -3.91
CA ASP A 81 9.91 -1.21 -3.43
C ASP A 81 10.60 -0.47 -4.58
N GLU A 82 10.21 0.79 -4.80
CA GLU A 82 10.93 1.63 -5.75
C GLU A 82 12.26 2.00 -5.11
N GLU A 83 13.35 1.43 -5.63
CA GLU A 83 14.71 1.74 -5.18
C GLU A 83 15.19 3.00 -5.91
N HIS A 84 15.57 4.01 -5.15
CA HIS A 84 16.22 5.21 -5.66
C HIS A 84 17.56 5.40 -4.98
N THR A 85 18.61 5.52 -5.78
CA THR A 85 19.94 5.90 -5.29
C THR A 85 20.00 7.41 -5.14
N VAL A 86 20.30 7.88 -3.93
CA VAL A 86 20.55 9.29 -3.64
C VAL A 86 21.99 9.42 -3.21
N SER A 87 22.73 10.33 -3.85
CA SER A 87 24.08 10.66 -3.42
C SER A 87 23.99 11.63 -2.23
N ILE A 88 24.42 11.17 -1.06
CA ILE A 88 24.49 11.96 0.17
C ILE A 88 25.96 11.99 0.58
N ASP A 89 26.56 13.17 0.69
CA ASP A 89 27.99 13.34 1.02
C ASP A 89 28.95 12.49 0.16
N GLY A 90 28.64 12.35 -1.13
CA GLY A 90 29.43 11.57 -2.08
C GLY A 90 29.31 10.04 -1.91
N ARG A 91 28.36 9.56 -1.10
CA ARG A 91 28.00 8.14 -0.98
C ARG A 91 26.61 7.91 -1.56
N ASP A 92 26.50 6.91 -2.43
CA ASP A 92 25.20 6.51 -2.97
C ASP A 92 24.45 5.64 -1.96
N VAL A 93 23.35 6.18 -1.45
CA VAL A 93 22.45 5.51 -0.51
C VAL A 93 21.19 5.09 -1.25
N ALA A 94 20.90 3.78 -1.24
CA ALA A 94 19.66 3.25 -1.80
C ALA A 94 18.50 3.46 -0.83
N ILE A 95 17.50 4.22 -1.26
CA ILE A 95 16.26 4.46 -0.51
C ILE A 95 15.16 3.61 -1.13
N ARG A 96 14.42 2.91 -0.27
CA ARG A 96 13.33 2.03 -0.67
C ARG A 96 12.00 2.67 -0.33
N ILE A 97 11.24 3.04 -1.35
CA ILE A 97 9.91 3.61 -1.20
C ILE A 97 8.89 2.46 -1.20
N ALA A 98 8.03 2.43 -0.19
CA ALA A 98 7.00 1.42 -0.10
C ALA A 98 5.93 1.66 -1.19
N PRO A 99 5.47 0.59 -1.88
CA PRO A 99 4.41 0.69 -2.89
C PRO A 99 3.13 1.25 -2.28
N THR A 100 2.28 1.95 -3.04
CA THR A 100 1.01 2.51 -2.54
C THR A 100 -0.10 1.44 -2.47
N MET A 101 -1.21 1.74 -1.79
CA MET A 101 -2.38 0.85 -1.86
C MET A 101 -2.97 0.80 -3.28
N ALA A 102 -2.85 1.89 -4.03
CA ALA A 102 -3.25 1.93 -5.43
C ALA A 102 -2.43 0.94 -6.27
N SER A 103 -1.11 0.87 -6.10
CA SER A 103 -0.30 -0.10 -6.84
C SER A 103 -0.60 -1.55 -6.46
N ALA A 104 -0.98 -1.82 -5.20
CA ALA A 104 -1.50 -3.13 -4.81
C ALA A 104 -2.79 -3.48 -5.56
N TRP A 105 -3.75 -2.56 -5.64
CA TRP A 105 -4.98 -2.76 -6.42
C TRP A 105 -4.72 -2.94 -7.92
N THR A 106 -3.81 -2.16 -8.51
CA THR A 106 -3.41 -2.31 -9.91
C THR A 106 -2.79 -3.68 -10.18
N PHE A 107 -1.92 -4.15 -9.28
CA PHE A 107 -1.34 -5.49 -9.39
C PHE A 107 -2.41 -6.59 -9.26
N ALA A 108 -3.33 -6.45 -8.31
CA ALA A 108 -4.43 -7.39 -8.08
C ALA A 108 -5.37 -7.52 -9.29
N LEU A 109 -5.73 -6.39 -9.91
CA LEU A 109 -6.61 -6.36 -11.08
C LEU A 109 -5.88 -6.73 -12.38
N GLY A 110 -4.55 -6.63 -12.39
CA GLY A 110 -3.73 -6.78 -13.59
C GLY A 110 -3.78 -5.55 -14.50
N SER A 111 -2.90 -5.48 -15.51
CA SER A 111 -3.07 -4.47 -16.56
C SER A 111 -4.25 -4.88 -17.43
N LEU A 112 -5.21 -3.96 -17.57
CA LEU A 112 -6.32 -4.07 -18.51
C LEU A 112 -5.98 -3.28 -19.78
N ASP A 113 -4.73 -3.39 -20.24
CA ASP A 113 -4.28 -2.65 -21.41
C ASP A 113 -5.08 -3.10 -22.64
N SER A 114 -5.44 -2.15 -23.49
CA SER A 114 -6.29 -2.37 -24.67
C SER A 114 -5.67 -3.35 -25.67
N ASP A 115 -4.35 -3.49 -25.66
CA ASP A 115 -3.59 -4.17 -26.72
C ASP A 115 -3.41 -5.67 -26.48
N GLN A 116 -4.02 -6.23 -25.43
CA GLN A 116 -3.96 -7.65 -25.13
C GLN A 116 -4.78 -8.50 -26.12
N SER A 117 -4.19 -9.60 -26.58
CA SER A 117 -4.88 -10.61 -27.37
C SER A 117 -6.01 -11.29 -26.57
N ILE A 118 -7.02 -11.85 -27.26
CA ILE A 118 -8.15 -12.54 -26.60
C ILE A 118 -7.68 -13.64 -25.64
N PRO A 119 -6.69 -14.50 -25.98
CA PRO A 119 -6.18 -15.51 -25.04
C PRO A 119 -5.55 -14.90 -23.79
N GLU A 120 -4.78 -13.81 -23.93
CA GLU A 120 -4.18 -13.11 -22.79
C GLU A 120 -5.22 -12.50 -21.87
N ARG A 121 -6.31 -11.95 -22.43
CA ARG A 121 -7.43 -11.42 -21.64
C ARG A 121 -8.13 -12.52 -20.84
N ILE A 122 -8.41 -13.67 -21.47
CA ILE A 122 -9.03 -14.82 -20.78
C ILE A 122 -8.11 -15.32 -19.67
N PHE A 123 -6.82 -15.46 -19.94
CA PHE A 123 -5.84 -15.88 -18.95
C PHE A 123 -5.69 -14.84 -17.83
N GLY A 124 -5.72 -13.55 -18.15
CA GLY A 124 -5.68 -12.46 -17.20
C GLY A 124 -6.89 -12.46 -16.26
N MET A 125 -8.10 -12.63 -16.81
CA MET A 125 -9.33 -12.78 -16.03
C MET A 125 -9.30 -14.03 -15.15
N ALA A 126 -8.81 -15.16 -15.68
CA ALA A 126 -8.69 -16.38 -14.90
C ALA A 126 -7.74 -16.17 -13.71
N MET A 127 -6.58 -15.54 -13.94
CA MET A 127 -5.56 -15.28 -12.92
C MET A 127 -5.96 -14.20 -11.89
N LEU A 128 -7.10 -13.54 -12.05
CA LEU A 128 -7.52 -12.45 -11.16
C LEU A 128 -7.76 -12.95 -9.72
N VAL A 129 -8.38 -14.12 -9.56
CA VAL A 129 -8.60 -14.74 -8.23
C VAL A 129 -7.29 -15.00 -7.49
N PRO A 130 -6.34 -15.79 -8.03
CA PRO A 130 -5.09 -16.05 -7.31
C PRO A 130 -4.25 -14.78 -7.14
N ARG A 131 -4.27 -13.83 -8.08
CA ARG A 131 -3.59 -12.53 -7.91
C ARG A 131 -4.17 -11.71 -6.77
N MET A 132 -5.49 -11.63 -6.64
CA MET A 132 -6.13 -10.92 -5.53
C MET A 132 -5.83 -11.55 -4.18
N ALA A 133 -5.92 -12.88 -4.09
CA ALA A 133 -5.59 -13.61 -2.88
C ALA A 133 -4.10 -13.44 -2.49
N TRP A 134 -3.21 -13.41 -3.48
CA TRP A 134 -1.79 -13.18 -3.23
C TRP A 134 -1.48 -11.73 -2.84
N THR A 135 -2.17 -10.77 -3.44
CA THR A 135 -2.05 -9.34 -3.11
C THR A 135 -2.53 -9.05 -1.69
N SER A 136 -3.61 -9.69 -1.24
CA SER A 136 -4.10 -9.49 0.12
C SER A 136 -3.08 -9.92 1.17
N LEU A 137 -2.35 -11.03 0.94
CA LEU A 137 -1.23 -11.43 1.80
C LEU A 137 -0.11 -10.38 1.85
N TYR A 138 0.16 -9.68 0.74
CA TYR A 138 1.11 -8.57 0.72
C TYR A 138 0.64 -7.35 1.48
N VAL A 139 -0.61 -6.96 1.28
CA VAL A 139 -1.22 -5.85 2.03
C VAL A 139 -1.24 -6.19 3.52
N PHE A 140 -1.41 -7.46 3.89
CA PHE A 140 -1.32 -7.91 5.27
C PHE A 140 0.05 -7.65 5.90
N LYS A 141 1.14 -8.05 5.22
CA LYS A 141 2.52 -7.74 5.69
C LYS A 141 2.77 -6.23 5.83
N ARG A 142 2.13 -5.41 4.98
CA ARG A 142 2.22 -3.95 5.09
C ARG A 142 1.59 -3.42 6.37
N ILE A 143 0.50 -4.03 6.85
CA ILE A 143 -0.14 -3.64 8.11
C ILE A 143 0.85 -3.77 9.28
N GLU A 144 1.66 -4.84 9.28
CA GLU A 144 2.72 -5.04 10.27
C GLU A 144 3.81 -3.95 10.16
N GLN A 145 4.19 -3.56 8.94
CA GLN A 145 5.16 -2.48 8.72
C GLN A 145 4.64 -1.12 9.20
N ILE A 146 3.35 -0.82 9.01
CA ILE A 146 2.73 0.42 9.49
C ILE A 146 2.72 0.47 11.03
N GLN A 147 2.59 -0.67 11.70
CA GLN A 147 2.65 -0.75 13.17
C GLN A 147 4.06 -0.47 13.72
N GLN A 148 5.10 -0.65 12.91
CA GLN A 148 6.50 -0.43 13.29
C GLN A 148 7.00 0.99 13.01
N ILE A 149 6.12 1.91 12.60
CA ILE A 149 6.50 3.30 12.30
C ILE A 149 6.93 4.01 13.60
N ASP A 150 8.15 4.55 13.60
CA ASP A 150 8.66 5.45 14.62
C ASP A 150 8.05 6.85 14.42
N VAL A 151 6.93 7.08 15.10
CA VAL A 151 6.19 8.35 15.04
C VAL A 151 7.07 9.54 15.48
N PRO A 152 7.85 9.47 16.58
CA PRO A 152 8.77 10.56 16.96
C PRO A 152 9.78 10.98 15.89
N GLU A 153 10.41 10.03 15.19
CA GLU A 153 11.44 10.32 14.18
C GLU A 153 10.83 10.74 12.84
N CYS A 154 9.82 10.01 12.37
CA CYS A 154 9.03 10.42 11.19
C CYS A 154 8.44 11.82 11.38
N GLY A 155 8.00 12.14 12.59
CA GLY A 155 7.42 13.43 12.92
C GLY A 155 8.43 14.59 12.89
N LYS A 156 9.74 14.34 13.06
CA LYS A 156 10.78 15.36 12.88
C LYS A 156 10.94 15.70 11.39
N VAL A 157 11.02 14.67 10.54
CA VAL A 157 11.14 14.82 9.08
C VAL A 157 9.90 15.53 8.52
N LEU A 158 8.70 15.07 8.86
CA LEU A 158 7.45 15.66 8.36
C LEU A 158 7.27 17.12 8.78
N ARG A 159 7.66 17.51 10.00
CA ARG A 159 7.63 18.92 10.42
C ARG A 159 8.61 19.79 9.64
N MET A 160 9.76 19.25 9.25
CA MET A 160 10.70 19.96 8.38
C MET A 160 10.08 20.19 7.00
N VAL A 161 9.48 19.16 6.41
CA VAL A 161 8.79 19.26 5.11
C VAL A 161 7.63 20.24 5.18
N LEU A 162 6.82 20.17 6.25
CA LEU A 162 5.71 21.09 6.47
C LEU A 162 6.19 22.55 6.61
N LYS A 163 7.28 22.80 7.35
CA LYS A 163 7.81 24.15 7.56
C LYS A 163 8.35 24.78 6.27
N LYS A 164 9.00 23.99 5.41
CA LYS A 164 9.51 24.49 4.12
C LYS A 164 8.37 24.74 3.11
N ALA A 165 7.19 24.14 3.32
CA ALA A 165 6.01 24.26 2.46
C ALA A 165 6.25 23.92 0.97
N GLU A 166 7.41 23.36 0.65
CA GLU A 166 7.90 23.03 -0.68
C GLU A 166 8.59 21.66 -0.66
N ARG A 167 8.99 21.17 -1.84
CA ARG A 167 9.78 19.96 -1.98
C ARG A 167 11.07 20.08 -1.16
N VAL A 168 11.31 19.12 -0.28
CA VAL A 168 12.55 19.04 0.50
C VAL A 168 13.40 17.91 -0.05
N GLU A 169 14.62 18.22 -0.49
CA GLU A 169 15.54 17.20 -0.98
C GLU A 169 16.00 16.28 0.15
N VAL A 170 16.26 15.03 -0.19
CA VAL A 170 16.75 14.06 0.80
C VAL A 170 18.12 14.46 1.35
N ALA A 171 18.97 15.12 0.55
CA ALA A 171 20.25 15.67 1.00
C ALA A 171 20.06 16.67 2.15
N ASP A 172 19.15 17.63 2.02
CA ASP A 172 18.83 18.59 3.10
C ASP A 172 18.39 17.91 4.41
N ILE A 173 17.70 16.77 4.31
CA ILE A 173 17.23 16.00 5.46
C ILE A 173 18.42 15.28 6.10
N ALA A 174 19.31 14.71 5.29
CA ALA A 174 20.52 14.05 5.75
C ALA A 174 21.45 15.00 6.50
N ASP A 175 21.67 16.21 5.96
CA ASP A 175 22.51 17.24 6.55
C ASP A 175 22.01 17.66 7.93
N LYS A 176 20.68 17.71 8.10
CA LYS A 176 20.05 18.16 9.33
C LYS A 176 19.91 17.06 10.39
N PHE A 177 19.88 15.80 9.96
CA PHE A 177 19.61 14.64 10.83
C PHE A 177 20.69 13.56 10.66
N THR A 178 21.95 13.93 10.84
CA THR A 178 23.12 13.06 10.64
C THR A 178 23.14 11.82 11.55
N SER A 179 22.45 11.85 12.69
CA SER A 179 22.41 10.75 13.66
C SER A 179 21.28 9.73 13.45
N MET A 180 20.43 9.92 12.43
CA MET A 180 19.26 9.09 12.18
C MET A 180 19.55 8.02 11.12
N ASP A 181 18.88 6.87 11.22
CA ASP A 181 18.83 5.88 10.13
C ASP A 181 17.92 6.40 9.00
N LEU A 182 18.49 7.26 8.16
CA LEU A 182 17.76 7.94 7.11
C LEU A 182 17.06 6.97 6.13
N PRO A 183 17.69 5.88 5.65
CA PRO A 183 17.01 4.89 4.80
C PRO A 183 15.77 4.27 5.47
N GLY A 184 15.88 3.89 6.74
CA GLY A 184 14.78 3.31 7.52
C GLY A 184 13.63 4.31 7.72
N ILE A 185 13.95 5.55 8.10
CA ILE A 185 12.95 6.58 8.34
C ILE A 185 12.29 7.02 7.03
N LEU A 186 13.03 7.17 5.95
CA LEU A 186 12.44 7.53 4.65
C LEU A 186 11.49 6.46 4.15
N ARG A 187 11.83 5.18 4.36
CA ARG A 187 10.91 4.08 4.11
C ARG A 187 9.64 4.22 4.98
N GLN A 188 9.77 4.47 6.28
CA GLN A 188 8.60 4.62 7.16
C GLN A 188 7.75 5.84 6.80
N VAL A 189 8.38 6.96 6.44
CA VAL A 189 7.73 8.18 5.95
C VAL A 189 6.98 7.90 4.64
N SER A 190 7.49 7.03 3.77
CA SER A 190 6.76 6.59 2.56
C SER A 190 5.52 5.73 2.83
N LEU A 191 5.41 5.12 4.01
CA LEU A 191 4.22 4.39 4.41
C LEU A 191 3.09 5.32 4.88
N ILE A 192 3.39 6.59 5.17
CA ILE A 192 2.42 7.56 5.69
C ILE A 192 1.61 8.14 4.52
N ASP A 193 0.30 7.94 4.57
CA ASP A 193 -0.61 8.45 3.55
C ASP A 193 -0.57 9.99 3.48
N GLY A 194 -0.34 10.51 2.26
CA GLY A 194 -0.22 11.95 2.00
C GLY A 194 1.22 12.44 1.81
N VAL A 195 2.22 11.59 2.07
CA VAL A 195 3.61 11.86 1.70
C VAL A 195 3.85 11.43 0.26
N VAL A 196 4.43 12.31 -0.54
CA VAL A 196 4.76 12.05 -1.95
C VAL A 196 6.26 12.20 -2.13
N PHE A 197 6.89 11.15 -2.65
CA PHE A 197 8.28 11.19 -3.08
C PHE A 197 8.33 11.67 -4.52
N LEU A 198 9.08 12.75 -4.76
CA LEU A 198 9.32 13.32 -6.06
C LEU A 198 10.72 12.94 -6.49
N THR A 199 10.82 12.17 -7.57
CA THR A 199 12.09 11.60 -8.07
C THR A 199 12.62 12.35 -9.30
N ARG A 200 11.84 13.29 -9.84
CA ARG A 200 12.20 14.10 -11.00
C ARG A 200 13.16 15.22 -10.57
N HIS A 201 14.40 15.20 -11.08
CA HIS A 201 15.50 16.11 -10.69
C HIS A 201 16.00 15.89 -9.25
N GLY A 202 16.26 14.64 -8.87
CA GLY A 202 16.69 14.25 -7.52
C GLY A 202 15.55 13.69 -6.67
N VAL A 203 15.84 13.03 -5.55
CA VAL A 203 14.80 12.50 -4.65
C VAL A 203 14.47 13.57 -3.60
N GLY A 204 13.23 14.01 -3.59
CA GLY A 204 12.70 14.90 -2.56
C GLY A 204 11.35 14.43 -2.02
N ILE A 205 10.99 14.98 -0.88
CA ILE A 205 9.73 14.69 -0.19
C ILE A 205 8.85 15.92 -0.29
N SER A 206 7.59 15.71 -0.65
CA SER A 206 6.53 16.72 -0.59
C SER A 206 5.32 16.17 0.15
N LEU A 207 4.50 17.07 0.66
CA LEU A 207 3.23 16.73 1.30
C LEU A 207 2.10 17.08 0.34
N ALA A 208 1.18 16.15 0.14
CA ALA A 208 -0.05 16.41 -0.60
C ALA A 208 -0.89 17.48 0.10
N ASN A 209 -1.63 18.29 -0.64
CA ASN A 209 -2.46 19.37 -0.08
C ASN A 209 -3.42 18.84 1.00
N ARG A 210 -4.06 17.69 0.75
CA ARG A 210 -4.91 16.99 1.73
C ARG A 210 -4.25 16.74 3.09
N PHE A 211 -2.93 16.55 3.13
CA PHE A 211 -2.20 16.34 4.38
C PHE A 211 -2.14 17.64 5.20
N ARG A 212 -2.01 18.79 4.54
CA ARG A 212 -2.02 20.11 5.18
C ARG A 212 -3.43 20.45 5.65
N ASP A 213 -4.42 20.23 4.79
CA ASP A 213 -5.83 20.50 5.09
C ASP A 213 -6.31 19.65 6.30
N ASP A 214 -5.96 18.35 6.33
CA ASP A 214 -6.27 17.45 7.45
C ASP A 214 -5.58 17.85 8.75
N LEU A 215 -4.37 18.41 8.66
CA LEU A 215 -3.63 18.92 9.82
C LEU A 215 -4.28 20.20 10.36
N GLU A 216 -4.60 21.16 9.50
CA GLU A 216 -5.26 22.41 9.90
C GLU A 216 -6.62 22.14 10.54
N LYS A 217 -7.43 21.26 9.95
CA LYS A 217 -8.74 20.87 10.48
C LYS A 217 -8.65 20.22 11.87
N GLN A 218 -7.72 19.30 12.09
CA GLN A 218 -7.58 18.70 13.41
C GLN A 218 -6.98 19.65 14.45
N ILE A 219 -6.19 20.65 14.03
CA ILE A 219 -5.70 21.68 14.95
C ILE A 219 -6.85 22.58 15.42
N SER A 220 -7.77 22.96 14.53
CA SER A 220 -8.98 23.71 14.92
C SER A 220 -9.89 22.89 15.84
N ASP A 221 -10.05 21.58 15.59
CA ASP A 221 -10.86 20.72 16.46
C ASP A 221 -10.22 20.55 17.85
N ILE A 222 -8.89 20.60 17.97
CA ILE A 222 -8.16 20.53 19.25
C ILE A 222 -8.18 21.89 19.98
N SER A 223 -8.35 23.02 19.28
CA SER A 223 -8.44 24.34 19.91
C SER A 223 -9.83 24.64 20.47
N ASP A 224 -10.88 23.98 19.98
CA ASP A 224 -12.26 24.42 20.20
C ASP A 224 -13.12 23.54 21.14
N GLU A 225 -12.68 22.35 21.60
CA GLU A 225 -13.48 21.50 22.51
C GLU A 225 -12.71 20.86 23.69
N PRO A 226 -13.22 20.92 24.95
CA PRO A 226 -12.96 19.91 25.96
C PRO A 226 -13.70 18.61 25.57
N PRO A 227 -13.20 17.42 25.96
CA PRO A 227 -13.65 16.16 25.38
C PRO A 227 -15.09 15.84 25.80
N THR A 228 -16.06 15.99 24.89
CA THR A 228 -17.35 15.32 24.97
C THR A 228 -17.34 14.08 24.10
N SER A 229 -17.55 12.92 24.73
CA SER A 229 -17.59 11.60 24.12
C SER A 229 -18.80 11.49 23.18
N PRO A 230 -18.65 10.95 21.96
CA PRO A 230 -19.78 10.66 21.06
C PRO A 230 -20.64 9.47 21.53
N PHE A 231 -20.44 8.96 22.74
CA PHE A 231 -21.20 7.85 23.34
C PHE A 231 -22.14 8.27 24.48
N ASP A 232 -22.30 9.57 24.74
CA ASP A 232 -23.22 10.10 25.78
C ASP A 232 -24.59 10.56 25.22
N GLN A 233 -25.03 10.03 24.07
CA GLN A 233 -26.40 10.17 23.57
C GLN A 233 -27.03 8.82 23.20
#